data_AF-A0AAD9GTN8-F1
#
_entry.id   AF-A0AAD9GTN8-F1
#
_cell.length_a   1.000
_cell.length_b   1.000
_cell.length_c   1.000
_cell.angle_alpha   90.00
_cell.angle_beta   90.00
_cell.angle_gamma   90.00
#
_symmetry.space_group_name_H-M   'P 1'
#
loop_
_entity.id
_entity.type
_entity.pdbx_description
1 polymer ?
#
loop_
_entity_poly.entity_id
_entity_poly.type
_entity_poly.pdbx_seq_one_letter_code
_entity_poly.pdbx_strand_id
1 'polypeptide(L)'
;MTILRLSTLTRSRPLLLHSRCLSTHSHPFVFESRHEYLDYLQAHQSRLPWGFAVATTKFDFVPQEAPHLPAKMTMTLIKPVKPTSLFAAVFTQNAFPGAPVLVGRKRLNEPKLGAILVNNKISNVCASGGGVADAEEVCENLAKHLRLEGGTQVLPCSTGVIGWRIPVDAMVENLPKLVTNLQSDSVLPAAEGIMTTGELYCVYR
;
A
#
# COMPACT_ATOMS: atom_id res chain seq x y z
N MET A 1 47.94 13.29 -1.48
CA MET A 1 48.14 12.54 -2.74
C MET A 1 49.46 11.79 -2.62
N THR A 2 49.42 10.58 -2.07
CA THR A 2 50.59 9.68 -1.96
C THR A 2 50.09 8.27 -2.17
N ILE A 3 50.47 7.70 -3.31
CA ILE A 3 50.23 6.31 -3.70
C ILE A 3 51.37 5.48 -3.11
N LEU A 4 51.06 4.35 -2.45
CA LEU A 4 52.05 3.31 -2.19
C LEU A 4 51.47 1.94 -2.53
N ARG A 5 52.18 1.27 -3.43
CA ARG A 5 51.88 0.00 -4.08
C ARG A 5 52.06 -1.20 -3.16
N LEU A 6 51.35 -2.27 -3.53
CA LEU A 6 51.42 -3.64 -3.01
C LEU A 6 52.84 -4.22 -2.95
N SER A 7 53.06 -5.07 -1.95
CA SER A 7 53.99 -6.21 -2.04
C SER A 7 53.27 -7.52 -1.69
N THR A 8 53.46 -8.49 -2.55
CA THR A 8 53.01 -9.88 -2.47
C THR A 8 53.85 -10.66 -1.45
N LEU A 9 53.22 -11.51 -0.64
CA LEU A 9 53.88 -12.63 0.01
C LEU A 9 52.98 -13.86 0.00
N THR A 10 53.43 -14.84 -0.77
CA THR A 10 52.93 -16.19 -0.91
C THR A 10 53.20 -17.00 0.35
N ARG A 11 52.21 -17.72 0.88
CA ARG A 11 52.44 -18.97 1.61
C ARG A 11 51.23 -19.89 1.52
N SER A 12 51.48 -21.01 0.87
CA SER A 12 50.60 -22.16 0.65
C SER A 12 50.35 -22.93 1.94
N ARG A 13 49.07 -23.23 2.22
CA ARG A 13 48.64 -24.38 3.02
C ARG A 13 47.36 -24.96 2.38
N PRO A 14 47.31 -26.25 2.04
CA PRO A 14 46.13 -26.85 1.45
C PRO A 14 45.07 -27.04 2.55
N LEU A 15 43.96 -26.33 2.45
CA LEU A 15 42.74 -26.62 3.20
C LEU A 15 42.11 -27.86 2.58
N LEU A 16 42.15 -28.98 3.30
CA LEU A 16 41.37 -30.18 3.02
C LEU A 16 39.88 -29.80 3.06
N LEU A 17 39.31 -29.50 1.89
CA LEU A 17 37.88 -29.44 1.67
C LEU A 17 37.31 -30.85 1.89
N HIS A 18 36.81 -31.11 3.09
CA HIS A 18 35.83 -32.17 3.28
C HIS A 18 34.61 -31.79 2.43
N SER A 19 34.44 -32.52 1.34
CA SER A 19 33.24 -32.58 0.52
C SER A 19 32.06 -33.08 1.36
N ARG A 20 31.49 -32.20 2.18
CA ARG A 20 30.09 -32.36 2.58
C ARG A 20 29.27 -32.18 1.31
N CYS A 21 28.77 -33.29 0.81
CA CYS A 21 27.78 -33.37 -0.25
C CYS A 21 26.68 -32.34 0.05
N LEU A 22 26.70 -31.21 -0.66
CA LEU A 22 25.63 -30.24 -0.65
C LEU A 22 24.44 -30.93 -1.32
N SER A 23 23.48 -31.34 -0.50
CA SER A 23 22.17 -31.77 -0.98
C SER A 23 21.64 -30.73 -1.96
N THR A 24 21.37 -31.19 -3.18
CA THR A 24 20.71 -30.44 -4.23
C THR A 24 19.22 -30.32 -3.89
N HIS A 25 18.85 -29.41 -3.00
CA HIS A 25 17.48 -28.90 -2.94
C HIS A 25 17.39 -27.63 -3.77
N SER A 26 16.88 -27.79 -4.97
CA SER A 26 16.55 -26.77 -5.95
C SER A 26 15.44 -25.84 -5.42
N HIS A 27 15.83 -24.58 -5.18
CA HIS A 27 15.06 -23.32 -5.09
C HIS A 27 14.08 -23.13 -3.90
N PRO A 28 14.44 -22.31 -2.88
CA PRO A 28 13.59 -22.05 -1.70
C PRO A 28 12.37 -21.14 -1.94
N PHE A 29 11.94 -20.89 -3.18
CA PHE A 29 10.85 -19.94 -3.51
C PHE A 29 9.98 -20.38 -4.70
N VAL A 30 9.92 -21.68 -4.98
CA VAL A 30 8.97 -22.23 -5.97
C VAL A 30 7.82 -22.85 -5.19
N PHE A 31 6.60 -22.39 -5.46
CA PHE A 31 5.37 -22.85 -4.81
C PHE A 31 4.49 -23.54 -5.86
N GLU A 32 3.84 -24.64 -5.49
CA GLU A 32 2.95 -25.43 -6.35
C GLU A 32 1.60 -24.75 -6.56
N SER A 33 1.20 -23.84 -5.66
CA SER A 33 -0.05 -23.08 -5.78
C SER A 33 -0.02 -21.70 -5.13
N ARG A 34 -0.99 -20.85 -5.48
CA ARG A 34 -1.22 -19.56 -4.78
C ARG A 34 -1.49 -19.77 -3.30
N HIS A 35 -2.21 -20.84 -2.94
CA HIS A 35 -2.56 -21.11 -1.54
C HIS A 35 -1.30 -21.42 -0.72
N GLU A 36 -0.44 -22.30 -1.23
CA GLU A 36 0.84 -22.62 -0.59
C GLU A 36 1.74 -21.39 -0.44
N TYR A 37 1.79 -20.53 -1.46
CA TYR A 37 2.52 -19.27 -1.39
C TYR A 37 1.97 -18.34 -0.30
N LEU A 38 0.65 -18.20 -0.20
CA LEU A 38 0.01 -17.38 0.83
C LEU A 38 0.23 -17.94 2.23
N ASP A 39 0.17 -19.26 2.41
CA ASP A 39 0.45 -19.92 3.68
C ASP A 39 1.91 -19.70 4.10
N TYR A 40 2.85 -19.80 3.15
CA TYR A 40 4.24 -19.47 3.37
C TYR A 40 4.42 -18.01 3.81
N LEU A 41 3.80 -17.05 3.11
CA LEU A 41 3.85 -15.64 3.48
C LEU A 41 3.23 -15.42 4.86
N GLN A 42 2.08 -16.03 5.14
CA GLN A 42 1.40 -15.90 6.42
C GLN A 42 2.29 -16.36 7.57
N ALA A 43 2.98 -17.49 7.40
CA ALA A 43 3.88 -18.04 8.41
C ALA A 43 5.21 -17.29 8.57
N HIS A 44 5.76 -16.71 7.50
CA HIS A 44 7.16 -16.23 7.50
C HIS A 44 7.36 -14.73 7.21
N GLN A 45 6.43 -14.08 6.52
CA GLN A 45 6.64 -12.72 5.97
C GLN A 45 5.47 -11.75 6.22
N SER A 46 4.40 -12.19 6.88
CA SER A 46 3.19 -11.38 7.04
C SER A 46 3.22 -10.41 8.21
N ARG A 47 4.07 -10.65 9.21
CA ARG A 47 4.05 -9.91 10.47
C ARG A 47 4.38 -8.43 10.25
N LEU A 48 3.58 -7.55 10.84
CA LEU A 48 3.83 -6.12 10.83
C LEU A 48 5.01 -5.73 11.73
N PRO A 49 5.80 -4.72 11.34
CA PRO A 49 6.75 -4.10 12.25
C PRO A 49 6.04 -3.58 13.50
N TRP A 50 6.71 -3.64 14.65
CA TRP A 50 6.14 -3.14 15.89
C TRP A 50 5.79 -1.64 15.76
N GLY A 51 4.63 -1.26 16.29
CA GLY A 51 4.16 0.12 16.22
C GLY A 51 3.37 0.46 14.95
N PHE A 52 3.02 -0.52 14.12
CA PHE A 52 2.12 -0.35 12.98
C PHE A 52 0.84 -1.17 13.13
N ALA A 53 -0.25 -0.64 12.57
CA ALA A 53 -1.51 -1.33 12.43
C ALA A 53 -2.04 -1.15 11.00
N VAL A 54 -2.78 -2.15 10.52
CA VAL A 54 -3.47 -2.11 9.24
C VAL A 54 -4.92 -2.50 9.40
N ALA A 55 -5.77 -2.04 8.48
CA ALA A 55 -7.14 -2.49 8.39
C ALA A 55 -7.57 -2.53 6.93
N THR A 56 -8.57 -3.35 6.64
CA THR A 56 -9.28 -3.31 5.37
C THR A 56 -10.79 -3.35 5.59
N THR A 57 -11.53 -2.70 4.71
CA THR A 57 -12.97 -2.89 4.60
C THR A 57 -13.36 -2.93 3.13
N LYS A 58 -14.27 -3.84 2.79
CA LYS A 58 -14.84 -3.97 1.44
C LYS A 58 -16.32 -3.62 1.49
N PHE A 59 -16.76 -2.86 0.51
CA PHE A 59 -18.14 -2.38 0.40
C PHE A 59 -18.57 -2.24 -1.06
N ASP A 60 -19.88 -2.30 -1.27
CA ASP A 60 -20.51 -2.09 -2.56
C ASP A 60 -20.69 -0.59 -2.83
N PHE A 61 -20.56 -0.19 -4.08
CA PHE A 61 -20.87 1.14 -4.55
C PHE A 61 -21.32 1.10 -6.02
N VAL A 62 -21.95 2.17 -6.47
CA VAL A 62 -22.31 2.35 -7.89
C VAL A 62 -21.51 3.54 -8.43
N PRO A 63 -20.64 3.36 -9.45
CA PRO A 63 -19.90 4.47 -10.05
C PRO A 63 -20.84 5.48 -10.69
N GLN A 64 -20.56 6.77 -10.51
CA GLN A 64 -21.34 7.84 -11.14
C GLN A 64 -21.27 7.75 -12.67
N GLU A 65 -20.12 7.38 -13.20
CA GLU A 65 -19.84 7.27 -14.64
C GLU A 65 -20.44 5.99 -15.27
N ALA A 66 -20.78 4.99 -14.45
CA ALA A 66 -21.41 3.75 -14.89
C ALA A 66 -22.53 3.30 -13.93
N PRO A 67 -23.69 3.98 -13.91
CA PRO A 67 -24.77 3.69 -12.95
C PRO A 67 -25.38 2.29 -13.06
N HIS A 68 -25.16 1.61 -14.17
CA HIS A 68 -25.65 0.26 -14.45
C HIS A 68 -24.67 -0.84 -14.00
N LEU A 69 -23.49 -0.48 -13.48
CA LEU A 69 -22.42 -1.42 -13.17
C LEU A 69 -22.01 -1.30 -11.69
N PRO A 70 -22.72 -1.96 -10.76
CA PRO A 70 -22.32 -1.98 -9.35
C PRO A 70 -20.95 -2.63 -9.21
N ALA A 71 -20.14 -2.11 -8.30
CA ALA A 71 -18.77 -2.56 -8.06
C ALA A 71 -18.47 -2.67 -6.56
N LYS A 72 -17.41 -3.41 -6.23
CA LYS A 72 -16.90 -3.56 -4.87
C LYS A 72 -15.57 -2.84 -4.71
N MET A 73 -15.52 -1.85 -3.83
CA MET A 73 -14.28 -1.16 -3.46
C MET A 73 -13.73 -1.75 -2.16
N THR A 74 -12.41 -1.86 -2.09
CA THR A 74 -11.67 -2.09 -0.84
C THR A 74 -10.97 -0.79 -0.45
N MET A 75 -11.18 -0.36 0.80
CA MET A 75 -10.31 0.62 1.46
C MET A 75 -9.33 -0.12 2.36
N THR A 76 -8.06 0.25 2.26
CA THR A 76 -6.95 -0.21 3.10
C THR A 76 -6.41 0.96 3.89
N LEU A 77 -6.29 0.79 5.20
CA LEU A 77 -5.68 1.75 6.11
C LEU A 77 -4.36 1.18 6.62
N ILE A 78 -3.31 1.98 6.60
CA ILE A 78 -2.03 1.70 7.24
C ILE A 78 -1.72 2.87 8.16
N LYS A 79 -1.42 2.63 9.44
CA LYS A 79 -1.05 3.70 10.36
C LYS A 79 0.02 3.28 11.37
N PRO A 80 0.92 4.20 11.76
CA PRO A 80 1.67 4.04 12.99
C PRO A 80 0.75 4.14 14.21
N VAL A 81 1.18 3.64 15.36
CA VAL A 81 0.45 3.74 16.63
C VAL A 81 0.23 5.21 17.04
N LYS A 82 1.17 6.10 16.69
CA LYS A 82 1.07 7.55 16.88
C LYS A 82 1.57 8.29 15.63
N PRO A 83 1.03 9.48 15.31
CA PRO A 83 1.55 10.29 14.21
C PRO A 83 3.05 10.58 14.37
N THR A 84 3.79 10.49 13.27
CA THR A 84 5.26 10.56 13.27
C THR A 84 5.77 11.61 12.29
N SER A 85 6.83 12.34 12.68
CA SER A 85 7.55 13.24 11.77
C SER A 85 8.56 12.51 10.88
N LEU A 86 8.79 11.22 11.14
CA LEU A 86 9.72 10.39 10.38
C LEU A 86 8.97 9.68 9.25
N PHE A 87 8.76 10.38 8.14
CA PHE A 87 8.17 9.80 6.94
C PHE A 87 8.81 10.38 5.68
N ALA A 88 8.78 9.59 4.61
CA ALA A 88 9.21 10.01 3.29
C ALA A 88 8.31 9.34 2.25
N ALA A 89 8.06 10.01 1.13
CA ALA A 89 7.33 9.46 0.01
C ALA A 89 7.91 10.01 -1.30
N VAL A 90 7.88 9.18 -2.35
CA VAL A 90 8.19 9.58 -3.71
C VAL A 90 6.95 9.37 -4.56
N PHE A 91 6.76 10.26 -5.54
CA PHE A 91 5.58 10.25 -6.39
C PHE A 91 5.98 10.21 -7.86
N THR A 92 5.09 9.72 -8.71
CA THR A 92 5.27 9.73 -10.16
C THR A 92 5.57 11.13 -10.69
N GLN A 93 6.41 11.21 -11.72
CA GLN A 93 6.70 12.43 -12.50
C GLN A 93 5.82 12.54 -13.76
N ASN A 94 4.82 11.66 -13.92
CA ASN A 94 3.88 11.72 -15.04
C ASN A 94 3.22 13.11 -15.13
N ALA A 95 3.05 13.60 -16.36
CA ALA A 95 2.38 14.86 -16.70
C ALA A 95 0.91 14.92 -16.25
N PHE A 96 0.26 13.77 -16.04
CA PHE A 96 -1.11 13.64 -15.53
C PHE A 96 -1.12 13.00 -14.14
N PRO A 97 -0.64 13.70 -13.08
CA PRO A 97 -0.71 13.19 -11.73
C PRO A 97 -2.17 13.10 -11.26
N GLY A 98 -2.52 11.99 -10.60
CA GLY A 98 -3.83 11.88 -9.95
C GLY A 98 -3.98 12.85 -8.78
N ALA A 99 -5.23 13.12 -8.40
CA ALA A 99 -5.53 13.87 -7.18
C ALA A 99 -4.78 13.38 -5.93
N PRO A 100 -4.69 12.06 -5.62
CA PRO A 100 -3.93 11.58 -4.46
C PRO A 100 -2.43 11.94 -4.54
N VAL A 101 -1.85 11.99 -5.75
CA VAL A 101 -0.44 12.41 -5.91
C VAL A 101 -0.28 13.90 -5.61
N LEU A 102 -1.22 14.74 -6.06
CA LEU A 102 -1.19 16.17 -5.77
C LEU A 102 -1.35 16.45 -4.27
N VAL A 103 -2.27 15.75 -3.59
CA VAL A 103 -2.44 15.85 -2.14
C VAL A 103 -1.21 15.32 -1.41
N GLY A 104 -0.71 14.13 -1.78
CA GLY A 104 0.47 13.50 -1.18
C GLY A 104 1.73 14.37 -1.26
N ARG A 105 1.96 15.07 -2.37
CA ARG A 105 3.06 16.03 -2.49
C ARG A 105 2.95 17.19 -1.49
N LYS A 106 1.73 17.67 -1.20
CA LYS A 106 1.51 18.67 -0.14
C LYS A 106 1.80 18.10 1.24
N ARG A 107 1.40 16.85 1.50
CA ARG A 107 1.63 16.16 2.79
C ARG A 107 3.11 16.04 3.18
N LEU A 108 4.04 16.06 2.22
CA LEU A 108 5.48 16.07 2.50
C LEU A 108 5.95 17.31 3.29
N ASN A 109 5.18 18.41 3.27
CA ASN A 109 5.49 19.61 4.05
C ASN A 109 4.80 19.63 5.42
N GLU A 110 4.00 18.61 5.73
CA GLU A 110 3.30 18.51 7.02
C GLU A 110 4.24 17.96 8.09
N PRO A 111 4.11 18.39 9.36
CA PRO A 111 5.05 18.02 10.42
C PRO A 111 4.95 16.55 10.82
N LYS A 112 3.81 15.90 10.58
CA LYS A 112 3.55 14.51 10.98
C LYS A 112 2.64 13.80 10.00
N LEU A 113 2.91 12.52 9.78
CA LEU A 113 2.03 11.57 9.13
C LEU A 113 1.34 10.68 10.17
N GLY A 114 0.01 10.62 10.13
CA GLY A 114 -0.82 9.82 11.03
C GLY A 114 -1.40 8.56 10.39
N ALA A 115 -1.66 8.57 9.08
CA ALA A 115 -2.21 7.43 8.36
C ALA A 115 -1.96 7.50 6.85
N ILE A 116 -1.99 6.34 6.20
CA ILE A 116 -2.10 6.19 4.75
C ILE A 116 -3.44 5.51 4.48
N LEU A 117 -4.26 6.13 3.64
CA LEU A 117 -5.52 5.56 3.18
C LEU A 117 -5.38 5.21 1.70
N VAL A 118 -5.60 3.94 1.37
CA VAL A 118 -5.57 3.44 0.00
C VAL A 118 -6.96 2.98 -0.40
N ASN A 119 -7.48 3.45 -1.53
CA ASN A 119 -8.64 2.84 -2.18
C ASN A 119 -8.22 2.16 -3.48
N ASN A 120 -8.84 1.02 -3.80
CA ASN A 120 -8.71 0.40 -5.11
C ASN A 120 -9.92 0.75 -6.00
N LYS A 121 -9.98 0.13 -7.19
CA LYS A 121 -11.02 0.27 -8.22
C LYS A 121 -11.09 1.62 -8.95
N ILE A 122 -10.96 2.76 -8.29
CA ILE A 122 -10.96 4.09 -8.92
C ILE A 122 -9.68 4.83 -8.56
N SER A 123 -8.92 5.24 -9.57
CA SER A 123 -7.60 5.87 -9.40
C SER A 123 -7.64 7.33 -8.98
N ASN A 124 -8.80 7.99 -9.13
CA ASN A 124 -8.94 9.44 -8.93
C ASN A 124 -7.92 10.26 -9.76
N VAL A 125 -7.61 9.78 -10.96
CA VAL A 125 -6.78 10.47 -11.96
C VAL A 125 -7.71 11.06 -13.02
N CYS A 126 -7.51 12.33 -13.38
CA CYS A 126 -8.37 13.05 -14.34
C CYS A 126 -9.88 12.98 -14.00
N ALA A 127 -10.22 12.87 -12.71
CA ALA A 127 -11.61 12.78 -12.26
C ALA A 127 -12.37 14.07 -12.58
N SER A 128 -13.57 13.92 -13.14
CA SER A 128 -14.48 15.05 -13.34
C SER A 128 -14.96 15.58 -11.98
N GLY A 129 -15.12 16.90 -11.83
CA GLY A 129 -15.78 17.48 -10.65
C GLY A 129 -14.95 17.64 -9.37
N GLY A 130 -13.62 17.59 -9.43
CA GLY A 130 -12.77 18.05 -8.31
C GLY A 130 -12.16 16.95 -7.43
N GLY A 131 -11.50 15.96 -8.03
CA GLY A 131 -10.92 14.81 -7.31
C GLY A 131 -9.97 15.13 -6.14
N VAL A 132 -9.33 16.31 -6.11
CA VAL A 132 -8.53 16.77 -4.95
C VAL A 132 -9.43 17.07 -3.75
N ALA A 133 -10.55 17.77 -3.96
CA ALA A 133 -11.50 18.08 -2.88
C ALA A 133 -12.10 16.77 -2.32
N ASP A 134 -12.44 15.83 -3.19
CA ASP A 134 -12.94 14.51 -2.80
C ASP A 134 -11.92 13.75 -1.92
N ALA A 135 -10.65 13.75 -2.32
CA ALA A 135 -9.60 13.10 -1.55
C ALA A 135 -9.39 13.77 -0.19
N GLU A 136 -9.40 15.11 -0.14
CA GLU A 136 -9.30 15.88 1.11
C GLU A 136 -10.50 15.62 2.04
N GLU A 137 -11.71 15.52 1.50
CA GLU A 137 -12.93 15.24 2.26
C GLU A 137 -12.88 13.85 2.94
N VAL A 138 -12.47 12.82 2.20
CA VAL A 138 -12.30 11.48 2.79
C VAL A 138 -11.18 11.49 3.84
N CYS A 139 -10.06 12.18 3.59
CA CYS A 139 -8.97 12.33 4.55
C CYS A 139 -9.44 13.00 5.85
N GLU A 140 -10.22 14.08 5.74
CA GLU A 140 -10.74 14.84 6.87
C GLU A 140 -11.70 14.00 7.71
N ASN A 141 -12.59 13.23 7.08
CA ASN A 141 -13.47 12.31 7.79
C ASN A 141 -12.70 11.16 8.48
N LEU A 142 -11.71 10.59 7.82
CA LEU A 142 -10.87 9.55 8.43
C LEU A 142 -10.08 10.09 9.62
N ALA A 143 -9.55 11.32 9.52
CA ALA A 143 -8.82 11.97 10.60
C ALA A 143 -9.67 12.07 11.88
N LYS A 144 -10.96 12.42 11.76
CA LYS A 144 -11.91 12.45 12.88
C LYS A 144 -12.05 11.09 13.55
N HIS A 145 -12.22 10.02 12.77
CA HIS A 145 -12.33 8.65 13.31
C HIS A 145 -11.05 8.16 13.98
N LEU A 146 -9.89 8.59 13.48
CA LEU A 146 -8.58 8.25 14.05
C LEU A 146 -8.11 9.19 15.17
N ARG A 147 -8.89 10.25 15.46
CA ARG A 147 -8.54 11.31 16.42
C ARG A 147 -7.21 11.99 16.08
N LEU A 148 -6.99 12.25 14.79
CA LEU A 148 -5.87 13.02 14.28
C LEU A 148 -6.17 14.52 14.36
N GLU A 149 -5.14 15.36 14.21
CA GLU A 149 -5.27 16.82 14.28
C GLU A 149 -6.01 17.41 13.05
N GLY A 150 -6.02 16.69 11.93
CA GLY A 150 -6.77 17.04 10.73
C GLY A 150 -6.47 16.10 9.57
N GLY A 151 -7.20 16.27 8.46
CA GLY A 151 -7.01 15.49 7.23
C GLY A 151 -5.60 15.56 6.65
N THR A 152 -4.84 16.63 6.97
CA THR A 152 -3.43 16.80 6.58
C THR A 152 -2.50 15.71 7.11
N GLN A 153 -2.87 15.02 8.19
CA GLN A 153 -2.13 13.87 8.71
C GLN A 153 -2.43 12.55 7.97
N VAL A 154 -3.33 12.57 6.98
CA VAL A 154 -3.67 11.41 6.15
C VAL A 154 -3.07 11.58 4.75
N LEU A 155 -2.32 10.58 4.29
CA LEU A 155 -1.81 10.49 2.93
C LEU A 155 -2.76 9.60 2.09
N PRO A 156 -3.47 10.17 1.11
CA PRO A 156 -4.33 9.38 0.24
C PRO A 156 -3.56 8.72 -0.90
N CYS A 157 -3.93 7.49 -1.21
CA CYS A 157 -3.49 6.71 -2.36
C CYS A 157 -4.70 6.13 -3.07
N SER A 158 -4.69 6.09 -4.40
CA SER A 158 -5.79 5.52 -5.17
C SER A 158 -5.25 4.75 -6.37
N THR A 159 -5.87 3.62 -6.70
CA THR A 159 -5.53 2.82 -7.89
C THR A 159 -6.79 2.29 -8.56
N GLY A 160 -6.74 2.14 -9.88
CA GLY A 160 -7.83 1.60 -10.69
C GLY A 160 -8.16 2.45 -11.91
N VAL A 161 -9.46 2.59 -12.21
CA VAL A 161 -9.97 3.27 -13.40
C VAL A 161 -9.61 4.76 -13.39
N ILE A 162 -9.16 5.27 -14.54
CA ILE A 162 -8.84 6.69 -14.79
C ILE A 162 -10.08 7.40 -15.35
N GLY A 163 -10.26 8.66 -14.99
CA GLY A 163 -11.35 9.53 -15.45
C GLY A 163 -12.60 9.49 -14.55
N TRP A 164 -12.64 8.56 -13.59
CA TRP A 164 -13.78 8.35 -12.71
C TRP A 164 -13.56 8.99 -11.34
N ARG A 165 -14.65 9.51 -10.76
CA ARG A 165 -14.69 10.11 -9.45
C ARG A 165 -14.84 9.04 -8.37
N ILE A 166 -14.15 9.21 -7.24
CA ILE A 166 -14.30 8.30 -6.10
C ILE A 166 -15.69 8.48 -5.45
N PRO A 167 -16.30 7.41 -4.92
CA PRO A 167 -17.61 7.48 -4.29
C PRO A 167 -17.48 7.99 -2.84
N VAL A 168 -17.27 9.30 -2.67
CA VAL A 168 -16.96 9.94 -1.37
C VAL A 168 -17.94 9.51 -0.27
N ASP A 169 -19.24 9.61 -0.51
CA ASP A 169 -20.27 9.25 0.47
C ASP A 169 -20.13 7.79 0.95
N ALA A 170 -20.04 6.84 0.01
CA ALA A 170 -19.89 5.43 0.32
C ALA A 170 -18.56 5.14 1.06
N MET A 171 -17.48 5.85 0.71
CA MET A 171 -16.21 5.74 1.41
C MET A 171 -16.34 6.24 2.86
N VAL A 172 -16.91 7.43 3.07
CA VAL A 172 -17.10 8.06 4.38
C VAL A 172 -17.98 7.19 5.28
N GLU A 173 -19.09 6.67 4.77
CA GLU A 173 -19.99 5.75 5.49
C GLU A 173 -19.29 4.49 5.99
N ASN A 174 -18.26 4.02 5.27
CA ASN A 174 -17.52 2.80 5.60
C ASN A 174 -16.26 3.04 6.44
N LEU A 175 -15.87 4.29 6.72
CA LEU A 175 -14.71 4.61 7.57
C LEU A 175 -14.82 4.06 9.00
N PRO A 176 -15.99 4.10 9.69
CA PRO A 176 -16.11 3.51 11.02
C PRO A 176 -15.75 2.02 11.02
N LYS A 177 -16.27 1.25 10.05
CA LYS A 177 -15.99 -0.17 9.88
C LYS A 177 -14.52 -0.42 9.55
N LEU A 178 -13.91 0.44 8.73
CA LEU A 178 -12.48 0.39 8.42
C LEU A 178 -11.65 0.51 9.71
N VAL A 179 -11.97 1.49 10.56
CA VAL A 179 -11.24 1.78 11.79
C VAL A 179 -11.43 0.68 12.84
N THR A 180 -12.62 0.09 12.95
CA THR A 180 -12.86 -1.05 13.86
C THR A 180 -12.09 -2.31 13.46
N ASN A 181 -11.72 -2.44 12.18
CA ASN A 181 -10.98 -3.60 11.66
C ASN A 181 -9.45 -3.45 11.82
N LEU A 182 -8.96 -2.43 12.55
CA LEU A 182 -7.54 -2.25 12.82
C LEU A 182 -6.96 -3.43 13.61
N GLN A 183 -5.89 -4.02 13.06
CA GLN A 183 -5.12 -5.10 13.65
C GLN A 183 -3.62 -4.88 13.45
N SER A 184 -2.82 -5.64 14.18
CA SER A 184 -1.35 -5.61 14.13
C SER A 184 -0.71 -6.99 13.84
N ASP A 185 -1.50 -7.95 13.37
CA ASP A 185 -1.12 -9.35 13.21
C ASP A 185 -0.44 -9.60 11.85
N SER A 186 -1.09 -9.20 10.76
CA SER A 186 -0.68 -9.55 9.39
C SER A 186 -0.88 -8.40 8.41
N VAL A 187 0.10 -8.14 7.56
CA VAL A 187 0.01 -7.17 6.47
C VAL A 187 -0.75 -7.71 5.26
N LEU A 188 -0.95 -9.02 5.16
CA LEU A 188 -1.52 -9.65 3.95
C LEU A 188 -2.89 -9.11 3.56
N PRO A 189 -3.86 -8.89 4.47
CA PRO A 189 -5.13 -8.28 4.10
C PRO A 189 -4.95 -6.90 3.46
N ALA A 190 -4.02 -6.10 3.98
CA ALA A 190 -3.69 -4.79 3.43
C ALA A 190 -3.07 -4.91 2.02
N ALA A 191 -2.12 -5.85 1.86
CA ALA A 191 -1.47 -6.13 0.58
C ALA A 191 -2.47 -6.60 -0.49
N GLU A 192 -3.41 -7.48 -0.14
CA GLU A 192 -4.50 -7.90 -1.03
C GLU A 192 -5.46 -6.74 -1.33
N GLY A 193 -5.77 -5.90 -0.33
CA GLY A 193 -6.72 -4.80 -0.47
C GLY A 193 -6.29 -3.71 -1.45
N ILE A 194 -4.98 -3.51 -1.64
CA ILE A 194 -4.45 -2.55 -2.62
C ILE A 194 -4.32 -3.12 -4.03
N MET A 195 -4.51 -4.43 -4.21
CA MET A 195 -4.44 -5.04 -5.53
C MET A 195 -5.56 -4.52 -6.43
N THR A 196 -5.20 -4.33 -7.70
CA THR A 196 -6.14 -4.14 -8.81
C THR A 196 -6.03 -5.34 -9.73
N THR A 197 -7.05 -6.19 -9.73
CA THR A 197 -7.28 -7.24 -10.71
C THR A 197 -8.64 -6.94 -11.35
N GLY A 198 -8.65 -6.75 -12.67
CA GLY A 198 -9.62 -5.93 -13.41
C GLY A 198 -11.06 -6.46 -13.49
N GLU A 199 -11.84 -6.38 -12.42
CA GLU A 199 -13.28 -6.71 -12.46
C GLU A 199 -14.18 -5.53 -12.84
N LEU A 200 -13.66 -4.30 -12.84
CA LEU A 200 -14.48 -3.13 -13.21
C LEU A 200 -14.83 -3.12 -14.71
N TYR A 201 -14.09 -3.88 -15.53
CA TYR A 201 -14.32 -3.99 -16.98
C TYR A 201 -14.26 -5.41 -17.54
N CYS A 202 -13.93 -6.44 -16.75
CA CYS A 202 -14.15 -7.83 -17.17
C CYS A 202 -15.63 -8.20 -17.01
N VAL A 203 -16.46 -7.64 -17.88
CA VAL A 203 -17.72 -8.27 -18.25
C VAL A 203 -17.33 -9.46 -19.13
N TYR A 204 -17.33 -10.68 -18.57
CA TYR A 204 -17.38 -11.85 -19.44
C TYR A 204 -18.67 -11.72 -20.27
N ARG A 205 -18.52 -11.72 -21.60
CA ARG A 205 -19.64 -12.01 -22.50
C ARG A 205 -20.19 -13.40 -22.20
#